data_AF-A0A7V5RPV5-F1
#
_entry.id   AF-A0A7V5RPV5-F1
#
_cell.length_a   1.000
_cell.length_b   1.000
_cell.length_c   1.000
_cell.angle_alpha   90.00
_cell.angle_beta   90.00
_cell.angle_gamma   90.00
#
_symmetry.space_group_name_H-M   'P 1'
#
loop_
_entity.id
_entity.type
_entity.pdbx_description
1 polymer ?
#
loop_
_entity_poly.entity_id
_entity_poly.type
_entity_poly.pdbx_seq_one_letter_code
_entity_poly.pdbx_strand_id
1 'polypeptide(L)'
;MSNLITRPQTRHLRALSRSVFPSDDLYHDWLLQQFGKASTKQLTRRDASMAIRLLKGDTSDRAYPNGSGVAAHLTDRQARKIGALIAERGISGAGLDRIIKRQTGQDKGVEMLTRSEATKVIILLERMAGDA
;
A
#
# COMPACT_ATOMS: atom_id res chain seq x y z
N MET A 1 4.16 16.32 -22.01
CA MET A 1 4.85 16.73 -20.76
C MET A 1 5.22 15.49 -19.97
N SER A 2 6.51 15.25 -19.67
CA SER A 2 6.92 14.02 -18.96
C SER A 2 6.33 13.96 -17.56
N ASN A 3 5.55 12.91 -17.29
CA ASN A 3 4.90 12.64 -16.00
C ASN A 3 5.87 12.14 -14.92
N LEU A 4 7.17 12.08 -15.26
CA LEU A 4 8.25 11.57 -14.45
C LEU A 4 8.77 12.61 -13.46
N ILE A 5 9.31 12.10 -12.34
CA ILE A 5 9.99 12.88 -11.31
C ILE A 5 10.99 13.89 -11.89
N THR A 6 11.02 15.08 -11.31
CA THR A 6 11.94 16.15 -11.73
C THR A 6 13.29 16.06 -11.02
N ARG A 7 14.36 16.61 -11.62
CA ARG A 7 15.70 16.66 -10.99
C ARG A 7 15.69 17.29 -9.58
N PRO A 8 14.99 18.40 -9.32
CA PRO A 8 14.88 18.96 -7.98
C PRO A 8 14.24 18.00 -6.97
N GLN A 9 13.15 17.31 -7.36
CA GLN A 9 12.47 16.34 -6.51
C GLN A 9 13.36 15.14 -6.19
N THR A 10 14.10 14.61 -7.18
CA THR A 10 15.06 13.51 -6.96
C THR A 10 16.14 13.90 -5.95
N ARG A 11 16.69 15.12 -6.08
CA ARG A 11 17.70 15.63 -5.14
C ARG A 11 17.13 15.76 -3.73
N HIS A 12 15.91 16.26 -3.61
CA HIS A 12 15.24 16.45 -2.32
C HIS A 12 14.95 15.10 -1.65
N LEU A 13 14.40 14.13 -2.39
CA LEU A 13 14.15 12.78 -1.89
C LEU A 13 15.43 12.10 -1.44
N ARG A 14 16.52 12.21 -2.19
CA ARG A 14 17.82 11.62 -1.80
C ARG A 14 18.38 12.26 -0.52
N ALA A 15 18.21 13.56 -0.34
CA ALA A 15 18.64 14.23 0.88
C ALA A 15 17.82 13.73 2.09
N LEU A 16 16.49 13.66 1.93
CA LEU A 16 15.58 13.21 2.98
C LEU A 16 15.74 11.71 3.29
N SER A 17 15.93 10.87 2.26
CA SER A 17 16.08 9.43 2.45
C SER A 17 17.29 9.11 3.31
N ARG A 18 18.41 9.82 3.10
CA ARG A 18 19.63 9.68 3.90
C ARG A 18 19.48 10.12 5.35
N SER A 19 18.57 11.06 5.63
CA SER A 19 18.30 11.50 7.00
C SER A 19 17.28 10.63 7.72
N VAL A 20 16.39 9.96 6.98
CA VAL A 20 15.26 9.20 7.55
C VAL A 20 15.55 7.71 7.62
N PHE A 21 16.25 7.15 6.64
CA PHE A 21 16.55 5.72 6.56
C PHE A 21 18.02 5.44 6.82
N PRO A 22 18.34 4.38 7.58
CA PRO A 22 19.72 3.98 7.83
C PRO A 22 20.38 3.27 6.65
N SER A 23 19.61 2.82 5.64
CA SER A 23 20.13 2.24 4.40
C SER A 23 19.26 2.56 3.19
N ASP A 24 19.86 2.51 1.99
CA ASP A 24 19.14 2.69 0.73
C ASP A 24 18.12 1.56 0.50
N ASP A 25 18.42 0.33 0.95
CA ASP A 25 17.50 -0.82 0.83
C ASP A 25 16.20 -0.58 1.59
N LEU A 26 16.27 -0.08 2.83
CA LEU A 26 15.08 0.24 3.62
C LEU A 26 14.26 1.38 2.99
N TYR A 27 14.94 2.32 2.34
CA TYR A 27 14.26 3.36 1.56
C TYR A 27 13.56 2.78 0.33
N HIS A 28 14.18 1.84 -0.38
CA HIS A 28 13.59 1.15 -1.53
C HIS A 28 12.40 0.27 -1.12
N ASP A 29 12.49 -0.43 0.00
CA ASP A 29 11.38 -1.18 0.59
C ASP A 29 10.23 -0.24 0.97
N TRP A 30 10.54 0.91 1.57
CA TRP A 30 9.53 1.92 1.88
C TRP A 30 8.86 2.46 0.61
N LEU A 31 9.62 2.75 -0.45
CA LEU A 31 9.05 3.18 -1.74
C LEU A 31 8.13 2.10 -2.34
N LEU A 32 8.52 0.84 -2.22
CA LEU A 32 7.74 -0.29 -2.70
C LEU A 32 6.44 -0.43 -1.89
N GLN A 33 6.50 -0.28 -0.58
CA GLN A 33 5.35 -0.35 0.31
C GLN A 33 4.37 0.83 0.11
N GLN A 34 4.89 2.06 -0.04
CA GLN A 34 4.05 3.26 -0.13
C GLN A 34 3.53 3.54 -1.54
N PHE A 35 4.32 3.26 -2.57
CA PHE A 35 4.02 3.66 -3.95
C PHE A 35 4.05 2.50 -4.95
N GLY A 36 4.40 1.28 -4.53
CA GLY A 36 4.58 0.15 -5.43
C GLY A 36 5.75 0.33 -6.40
N LYS A 37 6.75 1.14 -6.05
CA LYS A 37 7.90 1.48 -6.90
C LYS A 37 9.20 0.96 -6.29
N ALA A 38 10.00 0.27 -7.09
CA ALA A 38 11.30 -0.23 -6.66
C ALA A 38 12.37 0.88 -6.62
N SER A 39 12.14 2.00 -7.31
CA SER A 39 13.12 3.08 -7.40
C SER A 39 12.46 4.45 -7.50
N THR A 40 13.15 5.45 -6.97
CA THR A 40 12.80 6.88 -7.09
C THR A 40 12.61 7.32 -8.54
N LYS A 41 13.30 6.67 -9.49
CA LYS A 41 13.20 6.96 -10.93
C LYS A 41 11.82 6.62 -11.51
N GLN A 42 11.10 5.70 -10.87
CA GLN A 42 9.78 5.24 -11.31
C GLN A 42 8.65 6.08 -10.69
N LEU A 43 8.96 7.05 -9.83
CA LEU A 43 7.98 7.95 -9.25
C LEU A 43 7.49 8.95 -10.29
N THR A 44 6.18 9.20 -10.26
CA THR A 44 5.63 10.37 -10.95
C THR A 44 5.96 11.64 -10.17
N ARG A 45 5.76 12.81 -10.78
CA ARG A 45 5.91 14.09 -10.06
C ARG A 45 5.00 14.18 -8.84
N ARG A 46 3.78 13.63 -8.95
CA ARG A 46 2.80 13.60 -7.86
C ARG A 46 3.29 12.72 -6.72
N ASP A 47 3.74 11.50 -7.04
CA ASP A 47 4.24 10.56 -6.04
C ASP A 47 5.50 11.08 -5.36
N ALA A 48 6.40 11.72 -6.12
CA ALA A 48 7.60 12.33 -5.57
C ALA A 48 7.29 13.47 -4.60
N SER A 49 6.33 14.35 -4.92
CA SER A 49 5.88 15.40 -3.99
C SER A 49 5.24 14.81 -2.73
N MET A 50 4.45 13.74 -2.87
CA MET A 50 3.86 13.05 -1.73
C MET A 50 4.94 12.41 -0.83
N ALA A 51 5.89 11.72 -1.43
CA ALA A 51 7.01 11.12 -0.72
C ALA A 51 7.84 12.16 0.04
N ILE A 52 8.10 13.33 -0.54
CA ILE A 52 8.80 14.43 0.15
C ILE A 52 8.01 14.90 1.38
N ARG A 53 6.69 15.06 1.28
CA ARG A 53 5.85 15.47 2.42
C ARG A 53 5.85 14.42 3.53
N LEU A 54 5.72 13.14 3.17
CA LEU A 54 5.80 12.03 4.12
C LEU A 54 7.14 12.01 4.86
N LEU A 55 8.25 12.18 4.15
CA LEU A 55 9.59 12.19 4.75
C LEU A 55 9.87 13.43 5.60
N LYS A 56 9.20 14.55 5.34
CA LYS A 56 9.29 15.77 6.17
C LYS A 56 8.42 15.72 7.42
N GLY A 57 7.59 14.68 7.58
CA GLY A 57 6.57 14.63 8.64
C GLY A 57 5.45 15.66 8.47
N ASP A 58 5.40 16.35 7.32
CA ASP A 58 4.45 17.41 7.02
C ASP A 58 3.11 16.78 6.57
N THR A 59 2.40 16.26 7.56
CA THR A 59 1.13 15.52 7.44
C THR A 59 -0.06 16.43 7.72
N SER A 60 0.02 17.70 7.31
CA SER A 60 -1.10 18.65 7.34
C SER A 60 -2.11 18.35 6.22
N ASP A 61 -2.56 17.11 6.10
CA ASP A 61 -3.85 16.76 5.49
C ASP A 61 -4.10 15.25 5.64
N ARG A 62 -5.09 14.93 6.46
CA ARG A 62 -5.99 13.77 6.42
C ARG A 62 -5.49 12.52 5.67
N ALA A 63 -5.34 11.45 6.47
CA ALA A 63 -5.35 10.03 6.08
C ALA A 63 -4.01 9.28 6.03
N TYR A 64 -3.15 9.41 7.05
CA TYR A 64 -2.23 8.31 7.39
C TYR A 64 -2.12 8.16 8.91
N PRO A 65 -2.47 7.00 9.50
CA PRO A 65 -2.14 6.73 10.88
C PRO A 65 -0.64 6.41 10.95
N ASN A 66 0.09 7.33 11.56
CA ASN A 66 1.34 7.00 12.23
C ASN A 66 1.01 6.04 13.38
N GLY A 67 1.80 4.97 13.52
CA GLY A 67 1.65 4.04 14.63
C GLY A 67 2.57 2.84 14.49
N SER A 68 3.81 3.00 14.93
CA SER A 68 4.59 2.02 15.69
C SER A 68 4.01 0.58 15.76
N GLY A 69 4.72 -0.40 15.20
CA GLY A 69 4.77 -1.79 15.70
C GLY A 69 3.51 -2.65 15.63
N VAL A 70 2.34 -2.11 15.31
CA VAL A 70 1.10 -2.86 15.10
C VAL A 70 0.78 -2.77 13.63
N ALA A 71 0.83 -3.90 12.92
CA ALA A 71 0.57 -3.92 11.49
C ALA A 71 -0.77 -3.22 11.20
N ALA A 72 -0.70 -2.07 10.53
CA ALA A 72 -1.85 -1.18 10.38
C ALA A 72 -3.04 -1.94 9.77
N HIS A 73 -4.16 -1.96 10.49
CA HIS A 73 -5.41 -2.57 10.03
C HIS A 73 -5.86 -1.96 8.69
N LEU A 74 -6.61 -2.75 7.92
CA LEU A 74 -7.12 -2.35 6.62
C LEU A 74 -7.90 -1.04 6.69
N THR A 75 -7.87 -0.28 5.60
CA THR A 75 -8.64 0.96 5.49
C THR A 75 -10.10 0.69 5.16
N ASP A 76 -11.00 1.61 5.50
CA ASP A 76 -12.42 1.55 5.09
C ASP A 76 -12.59 1.36 3.58
N ARG A 77 -11.72 1.97 2.78
CA ARG A 77 -11.76 1.83 1.32
C ARG A 77 -11.44 0.40 0.90
N GLN A 78 -10.46 -0.24 1.55
CA GLN A 78 -10.14 -1.64 1.29
C GLN A 78 -11.26 -2.55 1.78
N ALA A 79 -11.83 -2.30 2.95
CA ALA A 79 -12.96 -3.07 3.47
C ALA A 79 -14.17 -3.01 2.52
N ARG A 80 -14.54 -1.81 2.06
CA ARG A 80 -15.61 -1.61 1.07
C ARG A 80 -15.30 -2.30 -0.26
N LYS A 81 -14.05 -2.24 -0.73
CA LYS A 81 -13.64 -2.90 -1.99
C LYS A 81 -13.72 -4.42 -1.88
N ILE A 82 -13.26 -5.00 -0.78
CA ILE A 82 -13.39 -6.44 -0.51
C ILE A 82 -14.87 -6.82 -0.47
N GLY A 83 -15.70 -6.07 0.27
CA GLY A 83 -17.14 -6.31 0.33
C GLY A 83 -17.83 -6.26 -1.04
N ALA A 84 -17.48 -5.28 -1.88
CA ALA A 84 -18.01 -5.16 -3.23
C ALA A 84 -17.63 -6.36 -4.12
N LEU A 85 -16.35 -6.78 -4.08
CA LEU A 85 -15.87 -7.93 -4.84
C LEU A 85 -16.50 -9.24 -4.39
N ILE A 86 -16.75 -9.42 -3.09
CA ILE A 86 -17.46 -10.59 -2.55
C ILE A 86 -18.89 -10.62 -3.08
N ALA A 87 -19.60 -9.48 -3.01
CA ALA A 87 -20.98 -9.35 -3.46
C ALA A 87 -21.11 -9.60 -4.98
N GLU A 88 -20.21 -9.03 -5.78
CA GLU A 88 -20.17 -9.22 -7.23
C GLU A 88 -19.96 -10.69 -7.62
N ARG A 89 -19.22 -11.44 -6.81
CA ARG A 89 -18.82 -12.84 -7.11
C ARG A 89 -19.67 -13.89 -6.41
N GLY A 90 -20.62 -13.48 -5.56
CA GLY A 90 -21.42 -14.41 -4.75
C GLY A 90 -20.56 -15.28 -3.82
N ILE A 91 -19.40 -14.78 -3.37
CA ILE A 91 -18.50 -15.54 -2.50
C ILE A 91 -19.16 -15.65 -1.12
N SER A 92 -19.35 -16.88 -0.64
CA SER A 92 -19.84 -17.12 0.70
C SER A 92 -18.78 -16.77 1.76
N GLY A 93 -19.21 -16.53 3.00
CA GLY A 93 -18.27 -16.26 4.12
C GLY A 93 -17.17 -17.32 4.25
N ALA A 94 -17.54 -18.61 4.16
CA ALA A 94 -16.56 -19.71 4.20
C ALA A 94 -15.60 -19.74 2.98
N GLY A 95 -15.99 -19.16 1.85
CA GLY A 95 -15.11 -18.98 0.69
C GLY A 95 -14.11 -17.85 0.91
N LEU A 96 -14.57 -16.75 1.51
CA LEU A 96 -13.73 -15.62 1.89
C LEU A 96 -12.69 -16.01 2.95
N ASP A 97 -13.09 -16.76 3.98
CA ASP A 97 -12.19 -17.23 5.03
C ASP A 97 -11.07 -18.10 4.46
N ARG A 98 -11.40 -18.99 3.49
CA ARG A 98 -10.40 -19.80 2.77
C ARG A 98 -9.43 -18.92 1.98
N ILE A 99 -9.91 -17.86 1.34
CA ILE A 99 -9.07 -16.90 0.62
C ILE A 99 -8.13 -16.18 1.58
N ILE A 100 -8.65 -15.69 2.71
CA ILE A 100 -7.86 -14.98 3.72
C ILE A 100 -6.81 -15.91 4.31
N LYS A 101 -7.19 -17.14 4.70
CA LYS A 101 -6.26 -18.16 5.20
C LYS A 101 -5.17 -18.45 4.18
N ARG A 102 -5.51 -18.58 2.90
CA ARG A 102 -4.53 -18.81 1.82
C ARG A 102 -3.54 -17.64 1.67
N GLN A 103 -3.99 -16.40 1.85
CA GLN A 103 -3.14 -15.21 1.66
C GLN A 103 -2.33 -14.82 2.90
N THR A 104 -2.80 -15.18 4.09
CA THR A 104 -2.24 -14.72 5.36
C THR A 104 -1.65 -15.85 6.20
N GLY A 105 -1.96 -17.11 5.89
CA GLY A 105 -1.57 -18.27 6.67
C GLY A 105 -2.32 -18.42 7.99
N GLN A 106 -3.29 -17.56 8.28
CA GLN A 106 -4.00 -17.48 9.56
C GLN A 106 -5.52 -17.48 9.35
N ASP A 107 -6.25 -18.09 10.28
CA ASP A 107 -7.70 -17.97 10.36
C ASP A 107 -8.06 -16.65 11.02
N LYS A 108 -8.43 -15.64 10.21
CA LYS A 108 -8.81 -14.31 10.69
C LYS A 108 -9.84 -13.66 9.77
N GLY A 109 -10.68 -12.81 10.35
CA GLY A 109 -11.71 -12.05 9.62
C GLY A 109 -11.12 -10.91 8.80
N VAL A 110 -11.94 -10.33 7.91
CA VAL A 110 -11.56 -9.20 7.05
C VAL A 110 -11.12 -8.00 7.88
N GLU A 111 -11.83 -7.72 8.96
CA GLU A 111 -11.57 -6.64 9.92
C GLU A 111 -10.20 -6.75 10.62
N MET A 112 -9.68 -7.98 10.70
CA MET A 112 -8.37 -8.26 11.30
C MET A 112 -7.22 -8.18 10.29
N LEU A 113 -7.52 -7.97 9.00
CA LEU A 113 -6.50 -7.85 7.97
C LEU A 113 -5.69 -6.59 8.18
N THR A 114 -4.38 -6.73 8.00
CA THR A 114 -3.50 -5.58 7.81
C THR A 114 -3.69 -5.02 6.40
N ARG A 115 -3.24 -3.80 6.15
CA ARG A 115 -3.35 -3.18 4.82
C ARG A 115 -2.66 -3.97 3.70
N SER A 116 -1.52 -4.59 4.01
CA SER A 116 -0.77 -5.39 3.05
C SER A 116 -1.50 -6.68 2.72
N GLU A 117 -2.09 -7.33 3.73
CA GLU A 117 -2.90 -8.54 3.55
C GLU A 117 -4.21 -8.24 2.82
N ALA A 118 -4.90 -7.16 3.19
CA ALA A 118 -6.09 -6.71 2.47
C ALA A 118 -5.79 -6.43 1.00
N THR A 119 -4.63 -5.85 0.67
CA THR A 119 -4.20 -5.65 -0.72
C THR A 119 -4.00 -6.97 -1.45
N LYS A 120 -3.35 -7.97 -0.84
CA LYS A 120 -3.18 -9.30 -1.43
C LYS A 120 -4.52 -9.99 -1.71
N VAL A 121 -5.46 -9.90 -0.76
CA VAL A 121 -6.82 -10.43 -0.89
C VAL A 121 -7.56 -9.75 -2.05
N ILE A 122 -7.50 -8.42 -2.14
CA ILE A 122 -8.10 -7.66 -3.25
C ILE A 122 -7.52 -8.11 -4.60
N ILE A 123 -6.19 -8.21 -4.73
CA ILE A 123 -5.55 -8.63 -5.97
C ILE A 123 -6.00 -10.04 -6.37
N LEU A 124 -6.12 -10.97 -5.42
CA LEU A 124 -6.59 -12.31 -5.73
C LEU A 124 -8.05 -12.31 -6.20
N LEU A 125 -8.92 -11.58 -5.49
CA LEU A 125 -10.33 -11.43 -5.86
C LEU A 125 -10.48 -10.80 -7.26
N GLU A 126 -9.65 -9.82 -7.60
CA GLU A 126 -9.60 -9.20 -8.93
C GLU A 126 -9.00 -10.14 -9.99
N ARG A 127 -8.06 -11.02 -9.64
CA ARG A 127 -7.53 -12.02 -10.59
C ARG A 127 -8.56 -13.08 -10.93
N MET A 128 -9.33 -13.53 -9.94
CA MET A 128 -10.48 -14.39 -10.16
C MET A 128 -11.54 -13.71 -11.06
N ALA A 129 -11.51 -12.38 -11.19
CA ALA A 129 -12.38 -11.64 -12.13
C ALA A 129 -11.93 -11.70 -13.59
N GLY A 130 -10.66 -12.06 -13.88
CA GLY A 130 -10.11 -12.12 -15.24
C GLY A 130 -10.18 -13.50 -15.90
N ASP A 131 -10.55 -14.54 -15.16
CA ASP A 131 -10.64 -15.94 -15.64
C ASP A 131 -12.10 -16.40 -15.87
N ALA A 132 -13.02 -15.47 -16.18
CA ALA A 132 -14.43 -15.75 -16.47
C ALA A 132 -14.80 -15.36 -17.91
#